data_AF-A0AA41X7A9-F1
#
_entry.id   AF-A0AA41X7A9-F1
#
_cell.length_a   1.000
_cell.length_b   1.000
_cell.length_c   1.000
_cell.angle_alpha   90.00
_cell.angle_beta   90.00
_cell.angle_gamma   90.00
#
_symmetry.space_group_name_H-M   'P 1'
#
loop_
_entity.id
_entity.type
_entity.pdbx_description
1 polymer ?
#
loop_
_entity_poly.entity_id
_entity_poly.type
_entity_poly.pdbx_seq_one_letter_code
_entity_poly.pdbx_strand_id
1 'polypeptide(L)'
;MKNRKKTILIAGLAVLSLAGGGFAMYNSGQGKAQQGAKLAVAEAKQLQTDETAEQQKVAEQKKQEELKQQEAQAAEQKKQEELKQQEAQAAEQKKQEELKQQEAQAAEQKKQEELKAQTSQARTQPAPSPAAATPAAPAPAAAPARAATVADTLKTVSSNSQLILVTSNGYGTSQATIQTFERDGQGQWRAVHHVSGYIGKYGFAQVMSEGGMKSPRGKYSIGTAFGRSGNPGTKLPFRAITPDDVWVDDSNSPLYNTWQKASQNNGRWNSAEKMDIPQYTYGFVINYNTDARTPGKGSAIFFHVSSGYTAGCTGTSQGNVVSILKWLDPAKNPVIIQSPTGELGSY
;
A
#
# COMPACT_ATOMS: atom_id res chain seq x y z
N MET A 1 16.11 -21.62 31.54
CA MET A 1 15.87 -21.78 33.00
C MET A 1 16.39 -23.15 33.44
N LYS A 2 16.99 -23.20 34.62
CA LYS A 2 17.89 -24.25 35.14
C LYS A 2 17.33 -25.68 35.10
N ASN A 3 18.15 -26.60 34.60
CA ASN A 3 18.08 -28.06 34.75
C ASN A 3 17.85 -28.48 36.21
N ARG A 4 16.79 -29.23 36.49
CA ARG A 4 16.68 -30.07 37.70
C ARG A 4 16.81 -31.53 37.29
N LYS A 5 18.02 -32.09 37.46
CA LYS A 5 18.23 -33.54 37.51
C LYS A 5 17.59 -34.04 38.81
N LYS A 6 16.54 -34.85 38.74
CA LYS A 6 16.02 -35.63 39.89
C LYS A 6 16.91 -36.87 40.03
N THR A 7 17.67 -36.90 41.12
CA THR A 7 18.42 -38.07 41.58
C THR A 7 17.42 -39.15 42.03
N ILE A 8 17.41 -40.30 41.36
CA ILE A 8 16.71 -41.50 41.79
C ILE A 8 17.61 -42.19 42.82
N LEU A 9 17.18 -42.23 44.09
CA LEU A 9 17.87 -42.98 45.14
C LEU A 9 17.34 -44.42 45.13
N ILE A 10 18.15 -45.37 44.65
CA ILE A 10 17.88 -46.80 44.78
C ILE A 10 18.35 -47.23 46.18
N ALA A 11 17.42 -47.57 47.06
CA ALA A 11 17.74 -48.12 48.38
C ALA A 11 18.14 -49.60 48.24
N GLY A 12 19.41 -49.91 48.50
CA GLY A 12 19.93 -51.26 48.59
C GLY A 12 19.47 -51.95 49.89
N LEU A 13 18.94 -53.17 49.76
CA LEU A 13 18.67 -54.07 50.88
C LEU A 13 19.99 -54.48 51.56
N ALA A 14 20.11 -54.22 52.87
CA ALA A 14 21.07 -54.89 53.73
C ALA A 14 20.34 -55.96 54.54
N VAL A 15 20.69 -57.23 54.33
CA VAL A 15 20.24 -58.37 55.13
C VAL A 15 21.23 -58.53 56.28
N LEU A 16 20.79 -58.30 57.52
CA LEU A 16 21.56 -58.65 58.72
C LEU A 16 20.85 -59.77 59.47
N SER A 17 21.51 -60.92 59.54
CA SER A 17 21.16 -62.07 60.37
C SER A 17 21.57 -61.81 61.81
N LEU A 18 20.67 -62.00 62.77
CA LEU A 18 20.97 -62.44 64.14
C LEU A 18 19.71 -63.09 64.75
N ALA A 19 19.93 -64.25 65.37
CA ALA A 19 18.93 -65.17 65.89
C ALA A 19 18.43 -64.79 67.31
N GLY A 20 17.20 -65.19 67.62
CA GLY A 20 16.80 -65.59 68.99
C GLY A 20 15.68 -64.79 69.67
N GLY A 21 14.45 -65.31 69.58
CA GLY A 21 13.48 -65.36 70.69
C GLY A 21 12.73 -64.08 71.09
N GLY A 22 11.49 -63.91 70.62
CA GLY A 22 10.58 -62.85 71.08
C GLY A 22 9.24 -62.84 70.33
N PHE A 23 8.50 -63.94 70.44
CA PHE A 23 7.26 -64.25 69.71
C PHE A 23 6.06 -63.47 70.27
N ALA A 24 5.93 -62.16 69.97
CA ALA A 24 4.66 -61.41 70.22
C ALA A 24 4.49 -60.06 69.49
N MET A 25 5.54 -59.46 68.90
CA MET A 25 5.45 -58.16 68.18
C MET A 25 5.65 -58.26 66.67
N TYR A 26 5.76 -59.47 66.13
CA TYR A 26 6.20 -59.69 64.74
C TYR A 26 5.07 -59.63 63.70
N ASN A 27 3.80 -59.71 64.11
CA ASN A 27 2.65 -59.76 63.17
C ASN A 27 1.99 -58.40 62.89
N SER A 28 2.14 -57.38 63.74
CA SER A 28 1.53 -56.06 63.51
C SER A 28 2.36 -55.15 62.60
N GLY A 29 3.68 -55.33 62.58
CA GLY A 29 4.62 -54.59 61.71
C GLY A 29 4.61 -55.06 60.26
N GLN A 30 4.47 -56.36 60.01
CA GLN A 30 4.43 -56.91 58.64
C GLN A 30 3.15 -56.54 57.89
N GLY A 31 1.99 -56.51 58.58
CA GLY A 31 0.73 -56.06 57.97
C GLY A 31 0.78 -54.58 57.54
N LYS A 32 1.33 -53.69 58.39
CA LYS A 32 1.49 -52.27 58.07
C LYS A 32 2.55 -52.03 56.97
N ALA A 33 3.65 -52.79 56.98
CA ALA A 33 4.67 -52.72 55.93
C ALA A 33 4.15 -53.22 54.57
N GLN A 34 3.38 -54.33 54.55
CA GLN A 34 2.74 -54.82 53.34
C GLN A 34 1.65 -53.88 52.82
N GLN A 35 0.89 -53.23 53.70
CA GLN A 35 -0.14 -52.27 53.32
C GLN A 35 0.47 -50.96 52.79
N GLY A 36 1.56 -50.47 53.40
CA GLY A 36 2.34 -49.34 52.88
C GLY A 36 2.99 -49.63 51.54
N ALA A 37 3.54 -50.83 51.34
CA ALA A 37 4.09 -51.26 50.06
C ALA A 37 3.00 -51.37 48.96
N LYS A 38 1.81 -51.87 49.31
CA LYS A 38 0.67 -51.92 48.36
C LYS A 38 0.18 -50.52 47.98
N LEU A 39 0.11 -49.57 48.92
CA LEU A 39 -0.23 -48.17 48.62
C LEU A 39 0.82 -47.53 47.71
N ALA A 40 2.11 -47.69 48.02
CA ALA A 40 3.19 -47.12 47.21
C ALA A 40 3.20 -47.66 45.78
N VAL A 41 2.89 -48.95 45.57
CA VAL A 41 2.75 -49.54 44.23
C VAL A 41 1.51 -49.01 43.51
N ALA A 42 0.41 -48.74 44.21
CA ALA A 42 -0.80 -48.15 43.63
C ALA A 42 -0.57 -46.69 43.21
N GLU A 43 0.07 -45.88 44.05
CA GLU A 43 0.43 -44.49 43.75
C GLU A 43 1.42 -44.42 42.58
N ALA A 44 2.44 -45.28 42.55
CA ALA A 44 3.39 -45.33 41.43
C ALA A 44 2.72 -45.70 40.10
N LYS A 45 1.74 -46.63 40.13
CA LYS A 45 0.94 -46.95 38.94
C LYS A 45 0.06 -45.79 38.49
N GLN A 46 -0.54 -45.06 39.44
CA GLN A 46 -1.39 -43.91 39.15
C GLN A 46 -0.59 -42.75 38.53
N LEU A 47 0.60 -42.47 39.08
CA LEU A 47 1.54 -41.48 38.52
C LEU A 47 2.00 -41.84 37.10
N GLN A 48 2.29 -43.12 36.83
CA GLN A 48 2.62 -43.57 35.46
C GLN A 48 1.45 -43.42 34.49
N THR A 49 0.21 -43.70 34.92
CA THR A 49 -0.98 -43.49 34.06
C THR A 49 -1.23 -42.02 33.77
N ASP A 50 -1.04 -41.14 34.75
CA ASP A 50 -1.23 -39.69 34.58
C ASP A 50 -0.16 -39.08 33.65
N GLU A 51 1.12 -39.49 33.80
CA GLU A 51 2.19 -39.08 32.86
C GLU A 51 1.92 -39.57 31.43
N THR A 52 1.37 -40.79 31.27
CA THR A 52 1.04 -41.34 29.94
C THR A 52 -0.12 -40.58 29.30
N ALA A 53 -1.15 -40.21 30.08
CA ALA A 53 -2.28 -39.42 29.60
C ALA A 53 -1.86 -37.99 29.20
N GLU A 54 -0.94 -37.38 29.95
CA GLU A 54 -0.40 -36.06 29.63
C GLU A 54 0.47 -36.07 28.37
N GLN A 55 1.31 -37.09 28.19
CA GLN A 55 2.07 -37.30 26.96
C GLN A 55 1.17 -37.48 25.73
N GLN A 56 0.05 -38.21 25.86
CA GLN A 56 -0.93 -38.36 24.79
C GLN A 56 -1.61 -37.04 24.42
N LYS A 57 -1.97 -36.20 25.41
CA LYS A 57 -2.53 -34.87 25.16
C LYS A 57 -1.56 -33.95 24.43
N VAL A 58 -0.28 -33.96 24.83
CA VAL A 58 0.77 -33.16 24.15
C VAL A 58 0.99 -33.65 22.72
N ALA A 59 1.00 -34.96 22.49
CA ALA A 59 1.12 -35.52 21.15
C ALA A 59 -0.06 -35.15 20.24
N GLU A 60 -1.29 -35.18 20.77
CA GLU A 60 -2.48 -34.77 20.02
C GLU A 60 -2.47 -33.27 19.71
N GLN A 61 -2.09 -32.41 20.68
CA GLN A 61 -1.95 -30.97 20.44
C GLN A 61 -0.91 -30.68 19.34
N LYS A 62 0.23 -31.36 19.37
CA LYS A 62 1.26 -31.20 18.34
C LYS A 62 0.76 -31.63 16.96
N LYS A 63 0.02 -32.74 16.88
CA LYS A 63 -0.60 -33.21 15.63
C LYS A 63 -1.63 -32.22 15.08
N GLN A 64 -2.43 -31.61 15.95
CA GLN A 64 -3.40 -30.57 15.57
C GLN A 64 -2.71 -29.29 15.07
N GLU A 65 -1.58 -28.93 15.67
CA GLU A 65 -0.79 -27.77 15.23
C GLU A 65 -0.10 -28.03 13.88
N GLU A 66 0.44 -29.22 13.67
CA GLU A 66 1.00 -29.65 12.38
C GLU A 66 -0.08 -29.66 11.28
N LEU A 67 -1.29 -30.13 11.57
CA LEU A 67 -2.41 -30.10 10.62
C LEU A 67 -2.80 -28.68 10.24
N LYS A 68 -2.92 -27.75 11.21
CA LYS A 68 -3.19 -26.33 10.95
C LYS A 68 -2.11 -25.68 10.08
N GLN A 69 -0.85 -26.02 10.30
CA GLN A 69 0.26 -25.52 9.47
C GLN A 69 0.17 -26.04 8.03
N GLN A 70 -0.18 -27.31 7.84
CA GLN A 70 -0.40 -27.89 6.51
C GLN A 70 -1.57 -27.23 5.77
N GLU A 71 -2.68 -27.00 6.46
CA GLU A 71 -3.84 -26.31 5.86
C GLU A 71 -3.50 -24.87 5.46
N ALA A 72 -2.76 -24.14 6.30
CA ALA A 72 -2.30 -22.79 5.98
C ALA A 72 -1.36 -22.76 4.77
N GLN A 73 -0.43 -23.72 4.68
CA GLN A 73 0.46 -23.86 3.53
C GLN A 73 -0.30 -24.20 2.24
N ALA A 74 -1.29 -25.11 2.30
CA ALA A 74 -2.12 -25.45 1.16
C ALA A 74 -2.98 -24.26 0.69
N ALA A 75 -3.53 -23.47 1.63
CA ALA A 75 -4.28 -22.26 1.31
C ALA A 75 -3.41 -21.20 0.62
N GLU A 76 -2.17 -21.00 1.09
CA GLU A 76 -1.23 -20.07 0.45
C GLU A 76 -0.82 -20.56 -0.94
N GLN A 77 -0.53 -21.86 -1.11
CA GLN A 77 -0.23 -22.44 -2.42
C GLN A 77 -1.38 -22.23 -3.41
N LYS A 78 -2.61 -22.47 -2.98
CA LYS A 78 -3.81 -22.25 -3.80
C LYS A 78 -3.94 -20.77 -4.21
N LYS A 79 -3.70 -19.84 -3.28
CA LYS A 79 -3.73 -18.40 -3.55
C LYS A 79 -2.66 -17.98 -4.57
N GLN A 80 -1.46 -18.55 -4.47
CA GLN A 80 -0.38 -18.29 -5.42
C GLN A 80 -0.71 -18.84 -6.82
N GLU A 81 -1.36 -20.00 -6.90
CA GLU A 81 -1.81 -20.57 -8.17
C GLU A 81 -2.92 -19.73 -8.82
N GLU A 82 -3.91 -19.28 -8.03
CA GLU A 82 -4.95 -18.35 -8.48
C GLU A 82 -4.37 -17.02 -8.98
N LEU A 83 -3.39 -16.46 -8.27
CA LEU A 83 -2.68 -15.24 -8.70
C LEU A 83 -1.96 -15.45 -10.04
N LYS A 84 -1.23 -16.56 -10.18
CA LYS A 84 -0.53 -16.91 -11.43
C LYS A 84 -1.50 -17.06 -12.61
N GLN A 85 -2.68 -17.64 -12.37
CA GLN A 85 -3.73 -17.74 -13.39
C GLN A 85 -4.29 -16.36 -13.78
N GLN A 86 -4.52 -15.47 -12.81
CA GLN A 86 -4.96 -14.09 -13.06
C GLN A 86 -3.92 -13.30 -13.85
N GLU A 87 -2.64 -13.43 -13.52
CA GLU A 87 -1.55 -12.79 -14.26
C GLU A 87 -1.45 -13.30 -15.72
N ALA A 88 -1.62 -14.60 -15.93
CA ALA A 88 -1.65 -15.18 -17.27
C ALA A 88 -2.85 -14.68 -18.09
N GLN A 89 -4.04 -14.60 -17.48
CA GLN A 89 -5.23 -14.04 -18.13
C GLN A 89 -5.06 -12.55 -18.47
N ALA A 90 -4.48 -11.76 -17.57
CA ALA A 90 -4.21 -10.35 -17.80
C ALA A 90 -3.18 -10.14 -18.93
N ALA A 91 -2.15 -10.98 -19.00
CA ALA A 91 -1.17 -10.95 -20.08
C ALA A 91 -1.79 -11.26 -21.45
N GLU A 92 -2.69 -12.25 -21.50
CA GLU A 92 -3.41 -12.60 -22.73
C GLU A 92 -4.38 -11.47 -23.16
N GLN A 93 -5.12 -10.88 -22.21
CA GLN A 93 -5.99 -9.73 -22.50
C GLN A 93 -5.19 -8.55 -23.04
N LYS A 94 -4.03 -8.25 -22.45
CA LYS A 94 -3.14 -7.20 -22.92
C LYS A 94 -2.66 -7.46 -24.35
N LYS A 95 -2.27 -8.70 -24.67
CA LYS A 95 -1.86 -9.09 -26.02
C LYS A 95 -3.00 -8.92 -27.04
N GLN A 96 -4.24 -9.26 -26.66
CA GLN A 96 -5.41 -9.05 -27.53
C GLN A 96 -5.73 -7.56 -27.73
N GLU A 97 -5.55 -6.73 -26.71
CA GLU A 97 -5.74 -5.29 -26.82
C GLU A 97 -4.66 -4.65 -27.72
N GLU A 98 -3.40 -5.05 -27.57
CA GLU A 98 -2.30 -4.62 -28.44
C GLU A 98 -2.56 -5.01 -29.90
N LEU A 99 -3.07 -6.23 -30.17
CA LEU A 99 -3.42 -6.67 -31.51
C LEU A 99 -4.55 -5.80 -32.12
N LYS A 100 -5.61 -5.53 -31.34
CA LYS A 100 -6.71 -4.64 -31.78
C LYS A 100 -6.22 -3.23 -32.09
N GLN A 101 -5.29 -2.70 -31.30
CA GLN A 101 -4.70 -1.39 -31.56
C GLN A 101 -3.88 -1.37 -32.84
N GLN A 102 -3.09 -2.43 -33.10
CA GLN A 102 -2.34 -2.57 -34.35
C GLN A 102 -3.26 -2.67 -35.58
N GLU A 103 -4.35 -3.44 -35.48
CA GLU A 103 -5.35 -3.56 -36.55
C GLU A 103 -6.04 -2.21 -36.83
N ALA A 104 -6.40 -1.45 -35.78
CA ALA A 104 -6.99 -0.13 -35.92
C ALA A 104 -6.03 0.89 -36.56
N GLN A 105 -4.75 0.86 -36.18
CA GLN A 105 -3.71 1.71 -36.78
C GLN A 105 -3.48 1.37 -38.26
N ALA A 106 -3.46 0.08 -38.61
CA ALA A 106 -3.32 -0.36 -40.01
C ALA A 106 -4.52 0.08 -40.87
N ALA A 107 -5.74 0.01 -40.33
CA ALA A 107 -6.94 0.47 -41.01
C ALA A 107 -6.93 1.99 -41.27
N GLU A 108 -6.48 2.78 -40.28
CA GLU A 108 -6.35 4.23 -40.42
C GLU A 108 -5.25 4.64 -41.42
N GLN A 109 -4.10 3.95 -41.42
CA GLN A 109 -3.05 4.16 -42.41
C GLN A 109 -3.55 3.91 -43.84
N LYS A 110 -4.27 2.80 -44.05
CA LYS A 110 -4.86 2.47 -45.35
C LYS A 110 -5.84 3.55 -45.83
N LYS A 111 -6.68 4.08 -44.92
CA LYS A 111 -7.60 5.17 -45.21
C LYS A 111 -6.89 6.47 -45.59
N GLN A 112 -5.76 6.79 -44.94
CA GLN A 112 -4.95 7.96 -45.28
C GLN A 112 -4.22 7.81 -46.61
N GLU A 113 -3.76 6.61 -46.97
CA GLU A 113 -3.19 6.33 -48.29
C GLU A 113 -4.23 6.48 -49.41
N GLU A 114 -5.46 5.97 -49.20
CA GLU A 114 -6.57 6.15 -50.14
C GLU A 114 -6.95 7.64 -50.32
N LEU A 115 -6.98 8.42 -49.24
CA LEU A 115 -7.27 9.86 -49.29
C LEU A 115 -6.18 10.65 -50.03
N LYS A 116 -4.90 10.29 -49.84
CA LYS A 116 -3.77 10.89 -50.57
C LYS A 116 -3.81 10.55 -52.06
N ALA A 117 -4.19 9.32 -52.42
CA ALA A 117 -4.35 8.91 -53.81
C ALA A 117 -5.47 9.71 -54.52
N GLN A 118 -6.59 9.97 -53.84
CA GLN A 118 -7.70 10.77 -54.37
C GLN A 118 -7.33 12.26 -54.51
N THR A 119 -6.57 12.82 -53.56
CA THR A 119 -6.15 14.24 -53.60
C THR A 119 -5.13 14.53 -54.71
N SER A 120 -4.36 13.51 -55.11
CA SER A 120 -3.37 13.60 -56.18
C SER A 120 -3.99 13.67 -57.59
N GLN A 121 -5.24 13.23 -57.75
CA GLN A 121 -5.95 13.25 -59.05
C GLN A 121 -6.74 14.55 -59.30
N ALA A 122 -6.89 15.43 -58.30
CA ALA A 122 -7.70 16.66 -58.39
C ALA A 122 -6.91 17.93 -58.78
N ARG A 123 -5.63 17.83 -59.15
CA ARG A 123 -4.74 18.99 -59.36
C ARG A 123 -4.28 19.14 -60.82
N THR A 124 -5.22 19.25 -61.75
CA THR A 124 -4.96 19.64 -63.15
C THR A 124 -6.04 20.60 -63.67
N GLN A 125 -6.07 21.83 -63.13
CA GLN A 125 -6.63 22.97 -63.86
C GLN A 125 -5.82 24.25 -63.55
N PRO A 126 -5.33 24.99 -64.57
CA PRO A 126 -4.68 26.27 -64.37
C PRO A 126 -5.73 27.38 -64.29
N ALA A 127 -5.71 28.17 -63.22
CA ALA A 127 -6.52 29.38 -63.07
C ALA A 127 -5.73 30.63 -63.53
N PRO A 128 -6.36 31.59 -64.22
CA PRO A 128 -5.70 32.80 -64.72
C PRO A 128 -5.60 33.89 -63.64
N SER A 129 -4.55 34.72 -63.76
CA SER A 129 -4.36 36.01 -63.08
C SER A 129 -5.32 37.05 -63.68
N PRO A 130 -5.88 38.03 -62.94
CA PRO A 130 -5.10 39.25 -62.65
C PRO A 130 -5.50 40.11 -61.42
N ALA A 131 -4.61 41.10 -61.19
CA ALA A 131 -4.87 42.49 -60.78
C ALA A 131 -4.97 42.87 -59.30
N ALA A 132 -4.28 43.99 -59.02
CA ALA A 132 -4.01 44.59 -57.74
C ALA A 132 -5.26 45.19 -57.05
N ALA A 133 -5.36 44.94 -55.75
CA ALA A 133 -6.22 45.67 -54.84
C ALA A 133 -5.37 46.24 -53.69
N THR A 134 -5.58 47.52 -53.43
CA THR A 134 -4.96 48.37 -52.41
C THR A 134 -5.19 47.80 -50.99
N PRO A 135 -4.18 47.75 -50.09
CA PRO A 135 -4.39 47.21 -48.75
C PRO A 135 -5.13 48.21 -47.86
N ALA A 136 -6.32 47.83 -47.41
CA ALA A 136 -7.01 48.47 -46.28
C ALA A 136 -6.23 48.20 -44.98
N ALA A 137 -6.23 49.19 -44.09
CA ALA A 137 -5.54 49.15 -42.80
C ALA A 137 -5.94 47.92 -41.95
N PRO A 138 -4.99 47.27 -41.25
CA PRO A 138 -5.29 46.09 -40.46
C PRO A 138 -6.14 46.47 -39.24
N ALA A 139 -7.29 45.82 -39.11
CA ALA A 139 -8.04 45.77 -37.85
C ALA A 139 -7.12 45.23 -36.73
N PRO A 140 -7.27 45.69 -35.48
CA PRO A 140 -6.43 45.22 -34.38
C PRO A 140 -6.54 43.70 -34.28
N ALA A 141 -5.39 43.04 -34.38
CA ALA A 141 -5.27 41.59 -34.25
C ALA A 141 -5.91 41.17 -32.92
N ALA A 142 -6.96 40.36 -33.00
CA ALA A 142 -7.50 39.69 -31.83
C ALA A 142 -6.36 38.94 -31.14
N ALA A 143 -6.21 39.15 -29.84
CA ALA A 143 -5.21 38.44 -29.03
C ALA A 143 -5.32 36.93 -29.28
N PRO A 144 -4.19 36.20 -29.40
CA PRO A 144 -4.23 34.78 -29.70
C PRO A 144 -5.06 34.04 -28.64
N ALA A 145 -6.05 33.27 -29.10
CA ALA A 145 -6.87 32.43 -28.24
C ALA A 145 -5.96 31.47 -27.45
N ARG A 146 -6.17 31.41 -26.13
CA ARG A 146 -5.42 30.53 -25.22
C ARG A 146 -5.55 29.07 -25.67
N ALA A 147 -4.44 28.33 -25.68
CA ALA A 147 -4.47 26.88 -25.85
C ALA A 147 -5.21 26.22 -24.68
N ALA A 148 -6.23 25.43 -24.97
CA ALA A 148 -6.94 24.63 -23.98
C ALA A 148 -5.98 23.65 -23.28
N THR A 149 -6.12 23.52 -21.97
CA THR A 149 -5.35 22.59 -21.14
C THR A 149 -6.18 21.35 -20.82
N VAL A 150 -5.52 20.27 -20.41
CA VAL A 150 -6.23 19.08 -19.92
C VAL A 150 -7.14 19.39 -18.73
N ALA A 151 -6.79 20.37 -17.89
CA ALA A 151 -7.65 20.78 -16.77
C ALA A 151 -8.99 21.37 -17.22
N ASP A 152 -9.07 21.91 -18.45
CA ASP A 152 -10.32 22.44 -19.03
C ASP A 152 -11.31 21.32 -19.39
N THR A 153 -10.86 20.06 -19.50
CA THR A 153 -11.74 18.92 -19.85
C THR A 153 -12.30 18.19 -18.61
N LEU A 154 -11.79 18.48 -17.41
CA LEU A 154 -12.18 17.83 -16.17
C LEU A 154 -13.44 18.50 -15.57
N LYS A 155 -14.52 17.74 -15.44
CA LYS A 155 -15.85 18.25 -15.08
C LYS A 155 -16.06 18.40 -13.57
N THR A 156 -15.32 17.65 -12.77
CA THR A 156 -15.50 17.53 -11.32
C THR A 156 -14.59 18.46 -10.51
N VAL A 157 -13.84 19.34 -11.17
CA VAL A 157 -12.93 20.33 -10.54
C VAL A 157 -13.46 21.76 -10.65
N SER A 158 -14.76 21.93 -10.93
CA SER A 158 -15.38 23.24 -11.16
C SER A 158 -15.35 24.17 -9.94
N SER A 159 -15.33 23.61 -8.73
CA SER A 159 -15.24 24.32 -7.45
C SER A 159 -13.80 24.47 -6.91
N ASN A 160 -12.81 24.04 -7.69
CA ASN A 160 -11.39 24.12 -7.34
C ASN A 160 -10.71 25.20 -8.16
N SER A 161 -9.76 25.90 -7.54
CA SER A 161 -8.90 26.89 -8.22
C SER A 161 -7.45 26.43 -8.32
N GLN A 162 -7.10 25.29 -7.71
CA GLN A 162 -5.80 24.63 -7.85
C GLN A 162 -5.98 23.12 -8.03
N LEU A 163 -5.26 22.56 -9.00
CA LEU A 163 -5.28 21.14 -9.35
C LEU A 163 -3.86 20.60 -9.44
N ILE A 164 -3.59 19.47 -8.79
CA ILE A 164 -2.47 18.59 -9.08
C ILE A 164 -3.00 17.40 -9.86
N LEU A 165 -2.45 17.16 -11.05
CA LEU A 165 -2.78 16.04 -11.90
C LEU A 165 -1.58 15.09 -11.96
N VAL A 166 -1.77 13.88 -11.45
CA VAL A 166 -0.77 12.80 -11.47
C VAL A 166 -1.24 11.72 -12.43
N THR A 167 -0.51 11.56 -13.53
CA THR A 167 -0.88 10.61 -14.59
C THR A 167 0.20 9.60 -14.89
N SER A 168 -0.20 8.43 -15.36
CA SER A 168 0.68 7.36 -15.80
C SER A 168 0.20 6.77 -17.12
N ASN A 169 1.09 6.08 -17.83
CA ASN A 169 0.74 5.32 -19.03
C ASN A 169 0.12 3.96 -18.66
N GLY A 170 -1.10 3.99 -18.11
CA GLY A 170 -1.79 2.79 -17.63
C GLY A 170 -1.51 2.46 -16.15
N TYR A 171 -2.06 1.35 -15.66
CA TYR A 171 -1.95 0.94 -14.25
C TYR A 171 -0.61 0.30 -13.86
N GLY A 172 0.08 -0.36 -14.79
CA GLY A 172 1.21 -1.24 -14.48
C GLY A 172 2.59 -0.57 -14.46
N THR A 173 2.66 0.74 -14.25
CA THR A 173 3.92 1.50 -14.25
C THR A 173 4.03 2.37 -13.02
N SER A 174 5.24 2.45 -12.46
CA SER A 174 5.55 3.33 -11.34
C SER A 174 5.92 4.76 -11.76
N GLN A 175 5.99 5.03 -13.06
CA GLN A 175 6.44 6.28 -13.63
C GLN A 175 5.22 7.16 -13.86
N ALA A 176 5.30 8.39 -13.35
CA ALA A 176 4.21 9.33 -13.42
C ALA A 176 4.66 10.69 -13.98
N THR A 177 3.71 11.39 -14.59
CA THR A 177 3.81 12.80 -14.91
C THR A 177 2.97 13.58 -13.91
N ILE A 178 3.55 14.63 -13.34
CA ILE A 178 2.88 15.52 -12.39
C ILE A 178 2.74 16.88 -13.06
N GLN A 179 1.51 17.30 -13.30
CA GLN A 179 1.18 18.62 -13.79
C GLN A 179 0.38 19.37 -12.75
N THR A 180 0.59 20.67 -12.63
CA THR A 180 -0.22 21.52 -11.75
C THR A 180 -0.89 22.63 -12.53
N PHE A 181 -2.11 22.97 -12.13
CA PHE A 181 -2.93 23.98 -12.80
C PHE A 181 -3.54 24.91 -11.77
N GLU A 182 -3.62 26.18 -12.11
CA GLU A 182 -4.27 27.21 -11.30
C GLU A 182 -5.27 28.01 -12.14
N ARG A 183 -6.42 28.34 -11.57
CA ARG A 183 -7.35 29.27 -12.21
C ARG A 183 -6.87 30.71 -12.04
N ASP A 184 -6.82 31.44 -13.16
CA ASP A 184 -6.59 32.88 -13.13
C ASP A 184 -7.85 33.67 -12.74
N GLY A 185 -7.73 34.99 -12.66
CA GLY A 185 -8.86 35.88 -12.32
C GLY A 185 -10.01 35.88 -13.33
N GLN A 186 -9.85 35.24 -14.49
CA GLN A 186 -10.89 35.04 -15.50
C GLN A 186 -11.50 33.63 -15.43
N GLY A 187 -11.12 32.83 -14.42
CA GLY A 187 -11.58 31.46 -14.21
C GLY A 187 -10.95 30.43 -15.15
N GLN A 188 -9.90 30.81 -15.89
CA GLN A 188 -9.25 29.93 -16.87
C GLN A 188 -8.10 29.16 -16.22
N TRP A 189 -7.98 27.86 -16.53
CA TRP A 189 -6.87 27.06 -16.04
C TRP A 189 -5.54 27.45 -16.70
N ARG A 190 -4.49 27.61 -15.91
CA ARG A 190 -3.11 27.88 -16.36
C ARG A 190 -2.21 26.77 -15.84
N ALA A 191 -1.42 26.17 -16.71
CA ALA A 191 -0.39 25.23 -16.29
C ALA A 191 0.73 25.98 -15.53
N VAL A 192 1.17 25.42 -14.39
CA VAL A 192 2.19 26.04 -13.52
C VAL A 192 3.46 25.20 -13.47
N HIS A 193 3.34 23.90 -13.18
CA HIS A 193 4.45 22.95 -13.17
C HIS A 193 4.16 21.75 -14.05
N HIS A 194 5.21 21.20 -14.66
CA HIS A 194 5.18 19.94 -15.40
C HIS A 194 6.49 19.20 -15.11
N VAL A 195 6.41 18.13 -14.31
CA VAL A 195 7.58 17.40 -13.82
C VAL A 195 7.36 15.90 -13.88
N SER A 196 8.44 15.14 -13.99
CA SER A 196 8.40 13.69 -13.79
C SER A 196 8.28 13.35 -12.30
N GLY A 197 7.68 12.20 -12.03
CA GLY A 197 7.55 11.66 -10.68
C GLY A 197 7.35 10.15 -10.70
N TYR A 198 7.05 9.65 -9.52
CA TYR A 198 6.85 8.23 -9.26
C TYR A 198 5.61 8.01 -8.42
N ILE A 199 4.98 6.86 -8.62
CA ILE A 199 3.86 6.35 -7.84
C ILE A 199 4.23 4.98 -7.27
N GLY A 200 3.25 4.25 -6.72
CA GLY A 200 3.43 2.90 -6.21
C GLY A 200 4.20 2.01 -7.17
N LYS A 201 5.02 1.08 -6.66
CA LYS A 201 5.82 0.13 -7.43
C LYS A 201 5.05 -0.56 -8.54
N TYR A 202 3.80 -0.95 -8.26
CA TYR A 202 2.92 -1.61 -9.22
C TYR A 202 1.90 -0.65 -9.86
N GLY A 203 2.20 0.66 -9.84
CA GLY A 203 1.40 1.76 -10.37
C GLY A 203 0.09 2.01 -9.62
N PHE A 204 -0.95 2.41 -10.35
CA PHE A 204 -2.26 2.67 -9.74
C PHE A 204 -2.99 1.37 -9.36
N ALA A 205 -3.86 1.46 -8.36
CA ALA A 205 -4.82 0.42 -8.03
C ALA A 205 -6.21 0.76 -8.56
N GLN A 206 -6.92 -0.24 -9.08
CA GLN A 206 -8.37 -0.17 -9.27
C GLN A 206 -9.10 -0.33 -7.93
N VAL A 207 -8.62 -1.27 -7.10
CA VAL A 207 -9.08 -1.49 -5.73
C VAL A 207 -7.85 -1.49 -4.83
N MET A 208 -7.85 -0.62 -3.84
CA MET A 208 -6.74 -0.49 -2.91
C MET A 208 -6.79 -1.56 -1.82
N SER A 209 -5.60 -1.96 -1.37
CA SER A 209 -5.40 -2.83 -0.22
C SER A 209 -4.15 -2.43 0.56
N GLU A 210 -4.13 -2.66 1.86
CA GLU A 210 -2.94 -2.47 2.69
C GLU A 210 -1.76 -3.31 2.17
N GLY A 211 -0.57 -2.74 2.14
CA GLY A 211 0.64 -3.42 1.62
C GLY A 211 0.64 -3.70 0.11
N GLY A 212 -0.35 -3.23 -0.65
CA GLY A 212 -0.49 -3.52 -2.08
C GLY A 212 0.56 -2.86 -3.00
N MET A 213 1.42 -1.98 -2.47
CA MET A 213 2.45 -1.23 -3.22
C MET A 213 1.91 -0.50 -4.47
N LYS A 214 0.68 0.01 -4.38
CA LYS A 214 -0.03 0.71 -5.45
C LYS A 214 -0.57 2.05 -4.96
N SER A 215 -0.64 3.02 -5.85
CA SER A 215 -1.21 4.33 -5.55
C SER A 215 -2.73 4.34 -5.78
N PRO A 216 -3.49 5.08 -4.96
CA PRO A 216 -4.93 5.16 -5.14
C PRO A 216 -5.28 5.99 -6.36
N ARG A 217 -5.98 5.38 -7.32
CA ARG A 217 -6.69 6.10 -8.37
C ARG A 217 -7.82 6.90 -7.74
N GLY A 218 -8.01 8.16 -8.13
CA GLY A 218 -9.16 8.96 -7.68
C GLY A 218 -8.88 10.45 -7.60
N LYS A 219 -9.85 11.17 -7.04
CA LYS A 219 -9.78 12.60 -6.73
C LYS A 219 -9.82 12.78 -5.21
N TYR A 220 -8.85 13.51 -4.67
CA TYR A 220 -8.66 13.65 -3.23
C TYR A 220 -8.40 15.11 -2.86
N SER A 221 -8.87 15.50 -1.67
CA SER A 221 -8.44 16.76 -1.06
C SER A 221 -7.00 16.65 -0.56
N ILE A 222 -6.34 17.79 -0.44
CA ILE A 222 -4.98 17.91 0.08
C ILE A 222 -5.05 18.29 1.56
N GLY A 223 -4.37 17.50 2.39
CA GLY A 223 -4.31 17.68 3.83
C GLY A 223 -3.10 18.47 4.31
N THR A 224 -2.73 18.23 5.56
CA THR A 224 -1.61 18.88 6.26
C THR A 224 -0.28 18.63 5.55
N ALA A 225 0.47 19.70 5.30
CA ALA A 225 1.85 19.63 4.89
C ALA A 225 2.75 19.25 6.07
N PHE A 226 3.89 18.63 5.79
CA PHE A 226 4.82 18.20 6.80
C PHE A 226 6.27 18.27 6.33
N GLY A 227 7.20 18.20 7.27
CA GLY A 227 8.61 18.13 6.95
C GLY A 227 9.51 17.98 8.17
N ARG A 228 10.70 17.42 7.94
CA ARG A 228 11.78 17.27 8.93
C ARG A 228 12.67 18.51 9.04
N SER A 229 12.62 19.38 8.03
CA SER A 229 13.48 20.57 7.90
C SER A 229 12.71 21.89 8.06
N GLY A 230 11.61 21.88 8.82
CA GLY A 230 10.78 23.06 9.05
C GLY A 230 9.84 23.41 7.89
N ASN A 231 9.06 24.48 8.03
CA ASN A 231 8.10 24.90 7.00
C ASN A 231 8.86 25.50 5.80
N PRO A 232 8.71 24.94 4.57
CA PRO A 232 9.40 25.45 3.38
C PRO A 232 8.80 26.75 2.82
N GLY A 233 7.82 27.37 3.50
CA GLY A 233 7.04 28.51 3.01
C GLY A 233 5.68 28.12 2.41
N THR A 234 5.11 26.98 2.81
CA THR A 234 3.75 26.59 2.39
C THR A 234 2.70 27.38 3.15
N LYS A 235 1.55 27.60 2.48
CA LYS A 235 0.34 28.17 3.08
C LYS A 235 -0.57 27.10 3.69
N LEU A 236 -0.34 25.82 3.39
CA LEU A 236 -1.07 24.73 4.01
C LEU A 236 -0.77 24.68 5.52
N PRO A 237 -1.69 24.13 6.35
CA PRO A 237 -1.34 23.74 7.70
C PRO A 237 -0.08 22.89 7.68
N PHE A 238 0.92 23.24 8.51
CA PHE A 238 2.21 22.58 8.51
C PHE A 238 2.48 21.90 9.86
N ARG A 239 2.91 20.64 9.82
CA ARG A 239 3.37 19.87 10.99
C ARG A 239 4.84 19.52 10.86
N ALA A 240 5.66 19.99 11.79
CA ALA A 240 7.05 19.56 11.91
C ALA A 240 7.10 18.09 12.37
N ILE A 241 7.91 17.29 11.68
CA ILE A 241 8.18 15.90 12.06
C ILE A 241 9.21 15.85 13.17
N THR A 242 8.99 14.99 14.16
CA THR A 242 9.93 14.62 15.21
C THR A 242 10.21 13.11 15.16
N PRO A 243 11.30 12.63 15.79
CA PRO A 243 11.60 11.19 15.87
C PRO A 243 10.50 10.33 16.50
N ASP A 244 9.58 10.94 17.28
CA ASP A 244 8.47 10.26 17.95
C ASP A 244 7.19 10.19 17.09
N ASP A 245 7.18 10.82 15.91
CA ASP A 245 6.03 10.82 15.03
C ASP A 245 5.95 9.55 14.18
N VAL A 246 4.76 8.94 14.18
CA VAL A 246 4.43 7.75 13.39
C VAL A 246 3.07 7.91 12.70
N TRP A 247 2.87 7.22 11.58
CA TRP A 247 1.56 7.05 10.96
C TRP A 247 1.12 5.60 11.12
N VAL A 248 0.01 5.37 11.81
CA VAL A 248 -0.44 4.01 12.13
C VAL A 248 -1.01 3.33 10.88
N ASP A 249 -0.38 2.26 10.43
CA ASP A 249 -0.77 1.46 9.26
C ASP A 249 -1.41 0.11 9.64
N ASP A 250 -1.39 -0.25 10.94
CA ASP A 250 -2.07 -1.45 11.46
C ASP A 250 -3.59 -1.32 11.34
N SER A 251 -4.19 -2.09 10.41
CA SER A 251 -5.63 -2.11 10.16
C SER A 251 -6.47 -2.60 11.34
N ASN A 252 -5.88 -3.30 12.31
CA ASN A 252 -6.57 -3.72 13.54
C ASN A 252 -6.48 -2.66 14.64
N SER A 253 -5.70 -1.60 14.45
CA SER A 253 -5.55 -0.55 15.45
C SER A 253 -6.78 0.36 15.49
N PRO A 254 -7.26 0.77 16.68
CA PRO A 254 -8.24 1.84 16.80
C PRO A 254 -7.72 3.21 16.34
N LEU A 255 -6.41 3.32 16.08
CA LEU A 255 -5.74 4.53 15.57
C LEU A 255 -5.37 4.40 14.09
N TYR A 256 -5.89 3.39 13.38
CA TYR A 256 -5.57 3.13 11.98
C TYR A 256 -5.70 4.37 11.09
N ASN A 257 -4.71 4.55 10.21
CA ASN A 257 -4.58 5.65 9.26
C ASN A 257 -4.62 7.04 9.93
N THR A 258 -3.90 7.19 11.05
CA THR A 258 -3.74 8.48 11.74
C THR A 258 -2.28 8.76 12.12
N TRP A 259 -1.94 10.04 12.19
CA TRP A 259 -0.65 10.51 12.67
C TRP A 259 -0.64 10.57 14.21
N GLN A 260 0.23 9.76 14.83
CA GLN A 260 0.36 9.63 16.28
C GLN A 260 1.76 9.98 16.79
N LYS A 261 1.85 10.21 18.11
CA LYS A 261 3.10 10.17 18.87
C LYS A 261 3.28 8.76 19.44
N ALA A 262 4.41 8.12 19.16
CA ALA A 262 4.67 6.75 19.61
C ALA A 262 4.70 6.67 21.15
N SER A 263 5.40 7.62 21.79
CA SER A 263 5.52 7.70 23.25
C SER A 263 4.18 7.86 23.99
N GLN A 264 3.17 8.46 23.37
CA GLN A 264 1.89 8.79 24.00
C GLN A 264 0.84 7.67 23.88
N ASN A 265 1.05 6.70 22.99
CA ASN A 265 0.01 5.73 22.63
C ASN A 265 0.35 4.28 23.00
N ASN A 266 1.46 4.02 23.70
CA ASN A 266 1.74 2.81 24.47
C ASN A 266 1.41 1.47 23.78
N GLY A 267 1.82 1.28 22.52
CA GLY A 267 1.69 -0.01 21.82
C GLY A 267 0.29 -0.34 21.27
N ARG A 268 -0.56 0.66 21.00
CA ARG A 268 -1.92 0.47 20.43
C ARG A 268 -1.95 0.04 18.95
N TRP A 269 -0.83 -0.41 18.40
CA TRP A 269 -0.68 -0.92 17.04
C TRP A 269 0.46 -1.93 17.00
N ASN A 270 0.38 -2.88 16.07
CA ASN A 270 1.46 -3.82 15.78
C ASN A 270 2.45 -3.27 14.75
N SER A 271 2.00 -2.33 13.91
CA SER A 271 2.80 -1.65 12.90
C SER A 271 2.42 -0.17 12.79
N ALA A 272 3.41 0.65 12.50
CA ALA A 272 3.24 2.04 12.12
C ALA A 272 4.44 2.49 11.28
N GLU A 273 4.18 3.33 10.30
CA GLU A 273 5.20 3.97 9.49
C GLU A 273 5.90 5.08 10.29
N LYS A 274 7.23 5.10 10.26
CA LYS A 274 8.01 6.18 10.88
C LYS A 274 7.96 7.43 10.02
N MET A 275 7.60 8.57 10.62
CA MET A 275 7.59 9.84 9.89
C MET A 275 8.99 10.46 9.76
N ASP A 276 9.91 10.18 10.69
CA ASP A 276 11.28 10.73 10.68
C ASP A 276 12.23 9.97 9.73
N ILE A 277 11.94 10.00 8.42
CA ILE A 277 12.75 9.37 7.37
C ILE A 277 13.13 10.38 6.26
N PRO A 278 14.27 10.19 5.54
CA PRO A 278 14.72 11.11 4.50
C PRO A 278 13.69 11.48 3.43
N GLN A 279 12.83 10.54 3.05
CA GLN A 279 11.76 10.71 2.07
C GLN A 279 10.73 11.76 2.49
N TYR A 280 10.59 12.00 3.81
CA TYR A 280 9.65 12.96 4.41
C TYR A 280 10.33 14.26 4.83
N THR A 281 11.47 14.59 4.20
CA THR A 281 12.08 15.92 4.34
C THR A 281 11.05 17.03 4.09
N TYR A 282 10.22 16.88 3.04
CA TYR A 282 9.02 17.67 2.79
C TYR A 282 7.93 16.79 2.16
N GLY A 283 6.66 17.09 2.47
CA GLY A 283 5.52 16.46 1.82
C GLY A 283 4.18 17.00 2.30
N PHE A 284 3.09 16.39 1.85
CA PHE A 284 1.75 16.63 2.36
C PHE A 284 0.89 15.37 2.32
N VAL A 285 -0.14 15.34 3.16
CA VAL A 285 -1.12 14.25 3.19
C VAL A 285 -2.04 14.33 1.97
N ILE A 286 -2.16 13.22 1.25
CA ILE A 286 -3.26 13.03 0.30
C ILE A 286 -4.39 12.40 1.12
N ASN A 287 -5.56 13.02 1.18
CA ASN A 287 -6.64 12.58 2.09
C ASN A 287 -7.36 11.29 1.63
N TYR A 288 -6.63 10.34 1.07
CA TYR A 288 -7.10 9.00 0.77
C TYR A 288 -7.37 8.21 2.06
N ASN A 289 -8.59 7.67 2.19
CA ASN A 289 -9.01 6.85 3.33
C ASN A 289 -8.85 7.54 4.71
N THR A 290 -8.78 8.88 4.76
CA THR A 290 -8.49 9.62 6.02
C THR A 290 -9.72 9.98 6.83
N ASP A 291 -10.90 10.07 6.19
CA ASP A 291 -12.17 10.38 6.87
C ASP A 291 -12.80 9.12 7.46
N ALA A 292 -13.14 8.16 6.59
CA ALA A 292 -13.76 6.90 6.99
C ALA A 292 -12.78 5.90 7.64
N ARG A 293 -11.47 6.01 7.33
CA ARG A 293 -10.39 5.14 7.84
C ARG A 293 -10.78 3.67 7.82
N THR A 294 -11.32 3.22 6.68
CA THR A 294 -11.78 1.84 6.53
C THR A 294 -10.57 0.90 6.57
N PRO A 295 -10.49 -0.02 7.55
CA PRO A 295 -9.38 -0.97 7.66
C PRO A 295 -9.11 -1.73 6.37
N GLY A 296 -7.83 -1.99 6.09
CA GLY A 296 -7.38 -2.78 4.96
C GLY A 296 -7.45 -2.10 3.60
N LYS A 297 -7.99 -0.88 3.48
CA LYS A 297 -8.07 -0.14 2.21
C LYS A 297 -6.81 0.65 1.88
N GLY A 298 -5.73 0.54 2.66
CA GLY A 298 -4.50 1.30 2.47
C GLY A 298 -4.46 2.55 3.36
N SER A 299 -3.26 2.86 3.81
CA SER A 299 -2.97 3.95 4.74
C SER A 299 -1.74 4.77 4.28
N ALA A 300 -1.41 5.84 5.00
CA ALA A 300 -0.18 6.62 4.84
C ALA A 300 0.11 7.08 3.39
N ILE A 301 -0.91 7.56 2.67
CA ILE A 301 -0.74 8.05 1.30
C ILE A 301 -0.37 9.54 1.31
N PHE A 302 0.84 9.83 0.85
CA PHE A 302 1.40 11.18 0.84
C PHE A 302 1.88 11.60 -0.55
N PHE A 303 2.12 12.89 -0.70
CA PHE A 303 2.97 13.44 -1.74
C PHE A 303 4.29 13.89 -1.12
N HIS A 304 5.43 13.32 -1.52
CA HIS A 304 6.69 13.58 -0.82
C HIS A 304 7.95 13.46 -1.72
N VAL A 305 9.13 13.65 -1.12
CA VAL A 305 10.40 13.55 -1.82
C VAL A 305 10.68 12.10 -2.20
N SER A 306 10.88 11.83 -3.49
CA SER A 306 11.29 10.51 -3.99
C SER A 306 12.15 10.62 -5.25
N SER A 307 13.07 9.68 -5.40
CA SER A 307 13.88 9.45 -6.60
C SER A 307 13.56 8.12 -7.29
N GLY A 308 12.48 7.44 -6.87
CA GLY A 308 12.05 6.16 -7.40
C GLY A 308 10.63 5.81 -6.99
N TYR A 309 10.20 4.58 -7.30
CA TYR A 309 8.87 4.09 -6.94
C TYR A 309 8.62 4.15 -5.41
N THR A 310 7.36 4.23 -5.03
CA THR A 310 6.91 4.26 -3.64
C THR A 310 6.13 2.98 -3.28
N ALA A 311 5.64 2.88 -2.04
CA ALA A 311 4.65 1.87 -1.64
C ALA A 311 3.19 2.29 -1.92
N GLY A 312 2.95 3.48 -2.48
CA GLY A 312 1.60 3.99 -2.75
C GLY A 312 1.50 5.52 -2.75
N CYS A 313 2.47 6.20 -2.14
CA CYS A 313 2.64 7.64 -2.23
C CYS A 313 2.91 8.13 -3.67
N THR A 314 2.72 9.41 -3.91
CA THR A 314 3.26 10.09 -5.10
C THR A 314 4.54 10.82 -4.71
N GLY A 315 5.58 10.76 -5.54
CA GLY A 315 6.83 11.43 -5.23
C GLY A 315 7.57 12.00 -6.41
N THR A 316 8.38 13.02 -6.16
CA THR A 316 9.26 13.67 -7.13
C THR A 316 10.46 14.29 -6.40
N SER A 317 11.35 14.96 -7.12
CA SER A 317 12.54 15.58 -6.52
C SER A 317 12.20 16.58 -5.42
N GLN A 318 13.12 16.76 -4.46
CA GLN A 318 12.91 17.70 -3.35
C GLN A 318 12.59 19.13 -3.82
N GLY A 319 13.29 19.62 -4.84
CA GLY A 319 13.04 20.96 -5.39
C GLY A 319 11.62 21.09 -5.95
N ASN A 320 11.12 20.06 -6.61
CA ASN A 320 9.75 20.03 -7.12
C ASN A 320 8.72 20.01 -5.99
N VAL A 321 8.92 19.17 -4.97
CA VAL A 321 8.04 19.11 -3.79
C VAL A 321 7.95 20.46 -3.08
N VAL A 322 9.10 21.12 -2.85
CA VAL A 322 9.15 22.45 -2.23
C VAL A 322 8.42 23.50 -3.08
N SER A 323 8.62 23.46 -4.41
CA SER A 323 7.96 24.41 -5.32
C SER A 323 6.44 24.24 -5.31
N ILE A 324 5.96 23.00 -5.35
CA ILE A 324 4.52 22.69 -5.27
C ILE A 324 3.94 23.09 -3.91
N LEU A 325 4.64 22.81 -2.80
CA LEU A 325 4.20 23.19 -1.45
C LEU A 325 4.05 24.70 -1.27
N LYS A 326 4.97 25.50 -1.83
CA LYS A 326 4.90 26.98 -1.81
C LYS A 326 3.76 27.52 -2.68
N TRP A 327 3.46 26.84 -3.78
CA TRP A 327 2.40 27.19 -4.70
C TRP A 327 1.00 26.90 -4.13
N LEU A 328 0.84 25.79 -3.41
CA LEU A 328 -0.44 25.39 -2.82
C LEU A 328 -0.99 26.44 -1.84
N ASP A 329 -2.26 26.77 -2.01
CA ASP A 329 -3.01 27.75 -1.23
C ASP A 329 -4.34 27.16 -0.77
N PRO A 330 -4.56 26.92 0.53
CA PRO A 330 -5.80 26.33 1.02
C PRO A 330 -7.04 27.17 0.68
N ALA A 331 -6.90 28.49 0.53
CA ALA A 331 -8.01 29.36 0.13
C ALA A 331 -8.47 29.12 -1.33
N LYS A 332 -7.64 28.47 -2.16
CA LYS A 332 -7.96 28.10 -3.55
C LYS A 332 -8.57 26.69 -3.68
N ASN A 333 -8.90 26.06 -2.55
CA ASN A 333 -9.50 24.72 -2.49
C ASN A 333 -8.73 23.72 -3.39
N PRO A 334 -7.46 23.42 -3.08
CA PRO A 334 -6.62 22.61 -3.94
C PRO A 334 -7.05 21.14 -3.92
N VAL A 335 -6.99 20.49 -5.08
CA VAL A 335 -7.36 19.08 -5.27
C VAL A 335 -6.26 18.33 -6.00
N ILE A 336 -6.12 17.04 -5.72
CA ILE A 336 -5.23 16.13 -6.46
C ILE A 336 -6.05 15.03 -7.15
N ILE A 337 -5.80 14.83 -8.45
CA ILE A 337 -6.34 13.72 -9.24
C ILE A 337 -5.19 12.80 -9.62
N GLN A 338 -5.38 11.50 -9.40
CA GLN A 338 -4.41 10.46 -9.70
C GLN A 338 -5.08 9.40 -10.58
N SER A 339 -4.57 9.19 -11.80
CA SER A 339 -5.25 8.35 -12.80
C SER A 339 -4.34 7.97 -13.97
N PRO A 340 -4.48 6.78 -14.57
CA PRO A 340 -4.02 6.58 -15.94
C PRO A 340 -4.56 7.66 -16.89
N THR A 341 -3.75 8.10 -17.86
CA THR A 341 -4.13 9.18 -18.80
C THR A 341 -5.41 8.84 -19.58
N GLY A 342 -5.60 7.59 -19.98
CA GLY A 342 -6.77 7.13 -20.73
C GLY A 342 -8.10 7.23 -19.97
N GLU A 343 -8.08 7.49 -18.67
CA GLU A 343 -9.28 7.51 -17.82
C GLU A 343 -9.59 8.88 -17.21
N LEU A 344 -8.93 9.94 -17.69
CA LEU A 344 -9.18 11.31 -17.22
C LEU A 344 -10.60 11.81 -17.50
N GLY A 345 -11.28 11.26 -18.51
CA GLY A 345 -12.68 11.59 -18.81
C GLY A 345 -13.68 11.23 -17.71
N SER A 346 -13.25 10.50 -16.66
CA SER A 346 -14.05 10.19 -15.48
C SER A 346 -14.11 11.33 -14.45
N TYR A 347 -13.32 12.39 -14.63
CA TYR A 347 -13.15 13.47 -13.66
C TYR A 347 -13.59 14.83 -14.16
#